data_AF-A0AAN8APW4-F1
#
_entry.id   AF-A0AAN8APW4-F1
#
_cell.length_a   1.000
_cell.length_b   1.000
_cell.length_c   1.000
_cell.angle_alpha   90.00
_cell.angle_beta   90.00
_cell.angle_gamma   90.00
#
_symmetry.space_group_name_H-M   'P 1'
#
loop_
_entity.id
_entity.type
_entity.pdbx_description
1 polymer ?
#
loop_
_entity_poly.entity_id
_entity_poly.type
_entity_poly.pdbx_seq_one_letter_code
_entity_poly.pdbx_strand_id
1 'polypeptide(L)'
;MITRTVSKNPRTTRGDLVNDLQRAGTKVTEATISNTLRRQGLKSCSSRRVPLLKPVHVQARLKFARGHLDDPEEDWENVIWSDETKIELFGKNSTRRVWRRKNAELHPKNTIPTVKHGGGNIMLWGCFSAKGPGRLIRVKERMNGAMYREILSENLLPSARALKMKLGWVFQHDNDPKHTARATKEWLRKKHFKVLEWPSQSPDLYPIENLWRELKVCVAQRQPQNITALEEICMEEWAKIPATVCENLVKTYRKRLTSVIANKGYITKY
;
A
#
# COMPACT_ATOMS: atom_id res chain seq x y z
N MET A 1 27.34 -11.81 24.79
CA MET A 1 27.88 -12.02 23.43
C MET A 1 26.76 -12.24 22.40
N ILE A 2 25.91 -13.27 22.58
CA ILE A 2 24.81 -13.64 21.68
C ILE A 2 23.90 -12.45 21.29
N THR A 3 23.34 -11.74 22.29
CA THR A 3 22.45 -10.60 22.05
C THR A 3 23.14 -9.46 21.31
N ARG A 4 24.36 -9.10 21.70
CA ARG A 4 25.17 -8.07 21.04
C ARG A 4 25.42 -8.39 19.56
N THR A 5 25.70 -9.66 19.24
CA THR A 5 25.91 -10.09 17.85
C THR A 5 24.63 -9.96 17.05
N VAL A 6 23.50 -10.44 17.57
CA VAL A 6 22.20 -10.35 16.89
C VAL A 6 21.71 -8.90 16.78
N SER A 7 21.98 -8.04 17.75
CA SER A 7 21.63 -6.60 17.67
C SER A 7 22.44 -5.88 16.59
N LYS A 8 23.72 -6.25 16.37
CA LYS A 8 24.55 -5.69 15.29
C LYS A 8 24.18 -6.25 13.92
N ASN A 9 23.91 -7.55 13.85
CA ASN A 9 23.50 -8.23 12.63
C ASN A 9 22.28 -9.13 12.89
N PRO A 10 21.05 -8.60 12.72
CA PRO A 10 19.83 -9.36 12.95
C PRO A 10 19.62 -10.56 12.02
N ARG A 11 20.46 -10.72 10.98
CA ARG A 11 20.44 -11.86 10.06
C ARG A 11 21.33 -13.02 10.50
N THR A 12 22.12 -12.86 11.56
CA THR A 12 22.95 -13.94 12.10
C THR A 12 22.05 -15.12 12.50
N THR A 13 22.40 -16.31 12.00
CA THR A 13 21.61 -17.52 12.22
C THR A 13 21.95 -18.17 13.56
N ARG A 14 21.11 -19.12 13.98
CA ARG A 14 21.39 -19.93 15.18
C ARG A 14 22.67 -20.74 15.02
N GLY A 15 22.90 -21.32 13.83
CA GLY A 15 24.13 -22.05 13.51
C GLY A 15 25.37 -21.15 13.59
N ASP A 16 25.31 -19.93 13.08
CA ASP A 16 26.42 -18.97 13.17
C ASP A 16 26.79 -18.70 14.64
N LEU A 17 25.80 -18.49 15.51
CA LEU A 17 26.01 -18.23 16.93
C LEU A 17 26.58 -19.45 17.67
N VAL A 18 26.15 -20.67 17.32
CA VAL A 18 26.72 -21.91 17.86
C VAL A 18 28.19 -22.03 17.47
N ASN A 19 28.50 -21.80 16.20
CA ASN A 19 29.87 -21.89 15.67
C ASN A 19 30.79 -20.84 16.31
N ASP A 20 30.33 -19.60 16.45
CA ASP A 20 31.10 -18.52 17.07
C ASP A 20 31.40 -18.79 18.55
N LEU A 21 30.43 -19.32 19.30
CA LEU A 21 30.64 -19.70 20.70
C LEU A 21 31.56 -20.90 20.83
N GLN A 22 31.42 -21.88 19.93
CA GLN A 22 32.29 -23.06 19.92
C GLN A 22 33.76 -22.65 19.64
N ARG A 23 34.00 -21.72 18.72
CA ARG A 23 35.33 -21.14 18.48
C ARG A 23 35.88 -20.40 19.71
N ALA A 24 35.01 -19.80 20.51
CA ALA A 24 35.36 -19.16 21.78
C ALA A 24 35.46 -20.15 22.96
N GLY A 25 35.47 -21.47 22.71
CA GLY A 25 35.61 -22.51 23.72
C GLY A 25 34.31 -22.89 24.46
N THR A 26 33.16 -22.33 24.06
CA THR A 26 31.86 -22.59 24.70
C THR A 26 30.96 -23.43 23.79
N LYS A 27 30.68 -24.68 24.16
CA LYS A 27 29.78 -25.55 23.39
C LYS A 27 28.33 -25.35 23.83
N VAL A 28 27.47 -24.94 22.89
CA VAL A 28 26.02 -24.78 23.13
C VAL A 28 25.20 -25.36 21.98
N THR A 29 23.92 -25.61 22.22
CA THR A 29 22.99 -26.08 21.18
C THR A 29 22.17 -24.92 20.62
N GLU A 30 21.57 -25.09 19.43
CA GLU A 30 20.64 -24.11 18.88
C GLU A 30 19.42 -23.85 19.79
N ALA A 31 18.99 -24.86 20.55
CA ALA A 31 17.91 -24.73 21.51
C ALA A 31 18.29 -23.75 22.63
N THR A 32 19.53 -23.86 23.15
CA THR A 32 20.07 -22.92 24.14
C THR A 32 20.14 -21.49 23.59
N ILE A 33 20.59 -21.31 22.34
CA ILE A 33 20.58 -20.01 21.65
C ILE A 33 19.15 -19.46 21.55
N SER A 34 18.21 -20.29 21.10
CA SER A 34 16.80 -19.91 20.93
C SER A 34 16.16 -19.46 22.23
N ASN A 35 16.37 -20.22 23.31
CA ASN A 35 15.85 -19.89 24.63
C ASN A 35 16.47 -18.61 25.18
N THR A 36 17.77 -18.40 24.96
CA THR A 36 18.46 -17.17 25.36
C THR A 36 17.91 -15.96 24.63
N LEU A 37 17.74 -16.04 23.31
CA LEU A 37 17.15 -14.96 22.51
C LEU A 37 15.70 -14.65 22.93
N ARG A 38 14.89 -15.69 23.17
CA ARG A 38 13.49 -15.52 23.63
C ARG A 38 13.40 -14.89 25.02
N ARG A 39 14.26 -15.28 25.97
CA ARG A 39 14.34 -14.66 27.30
C ARG A 39 14.66 -13.16 27.22
N GLN A 40 15.27 -12.72 26.12
CA GLN A 40 15.61 -11.33 25.84
C GLN A 40 14.57 -10.64 24.94
N GLY A 41 13.39 -11.25 24.75
CA GLY A 41 12.31 -10.69 23.94
C GLY A 41 12.50 -10.79 22.43
N LEU A 42 13.57 -11.43 21.95
CA LEU A 42 13.83 -11.59 20.53
C LEU A 42 13.09 -12.80 19.96
N LYS A 43 12.42 -12.58 18.83
CA LYS A 43 11.68 -13.61 18.10
C LYS A 43 12.19 -13.71 16.67
N SER A 44 12.37 -14.95 16.21
CA SER A 44 12.63 -15.22 14.79
C SER A 44 11.38 -14.92 13.97
N CYS A 45 11.49 -13.97 13.05
CA CYS A 45 10.42 -13.51 12.17
C CYS A 45 10.95 -13.38 10.73
N SER A 46 10.08 -13.58 9.73
CA SER A 46 10.42 -13.25 8.34
C SER A 46 10.61 -11.75 8.18
N SER A 47 11.67 -11.33 7.48
CA SER A 47 11.91 -9.92 7.15
C SER A 47 10.78 -9.38 6.27
N ARG A 48 10.30 -8.17 6.57
CA ARG A 48 9.31 -7.49 5.73
C ARG A 48 9.98 -6.95 4.47
N ARG A 49 9.29 -7.07 3.32
CA ARG A 49 9.67 -6.41 2.08
C ARG A 49 9.10 -4.99 2.10
N VAL A 50 9.95 -3.99 1.96
CA VAL A 50 9.60 -2.56 1.96
C VAL A 50 10.38 -1.83 0.87
N PRO A 51 9.91 -0.66 0.40
CA PRO A 51 10.64 0.15 -0.58
C PRO A 51 12.03 0.54 -0.08
N LEU A 52 13.00 0.61 -1.02
CA LEU A 52 14.37 1.00 -0.71
C LEU A 52 14.48 2.53 -0.57
N LEU A 53 14.48 3.02 0.67
CA LEU A 53 14.63 4.45 0.95
C LEU A 53 16.09 4.89 0.92
N LYS A 54 16.40 5.88 0.08
CA LYS A 54 17.66 6.64 0.13
C LYS A 54 17.57 7.74 1.21
N PRO A 55 18.69 8.29 1.71
CA PRO A 55 18.68 9.37 2.70
C PRO A 55 17.81 10.57 2.31
N VAL A 56 17.79 10.94 1.03
CA VAL A 56 16.94 12.01 0.50
C VAL A 56 15.44 11.69 0.64
N HIS A 57 15.02 10.43 0.47
CA HIS A 57 13.62 10.03 0.67
C HIS A 57 13.24 10.14 2.15
N VAL A 58 14.12 9.71 3.05
CA VAL A 58 13.91 9.79 4.51
C VAL A 58 13.76 11.24 4.96
N GLN A 59 14.62 12.13 4.47
CA GLN A 59 14.55 13.58 4.76
C GLN A 59 13.27 14.21 4.21
N ALA A 60 12.89 13.91 2.96
CA ALA A 60 11.66 14.43 2.35
C ALA A 60 10.41 13.97 3.12
N ARG A 61 10.36 12.70 3.55
CA ARG A 61 9.30 12.16 4.39
C ARG A 61 9.20 12.86 5.74
N LEU A 62 10.33 13.13 6.39
CA LEU A 62 10.36 13.88 7.65
C LEU A 62 9.91 15.33 7.46
N LYS A 63 10.36 16.00 6.39
CA LYS A 63 9.93 17.37 6.05
C LYS A 63 8.42 17.41 5.84
N PHE A 64 7.88 16.48 5.04
CA PHE A 64 6.44 16.38 4.80
C PHE A 64 5.67 16.15 6.11
N ALA A 65 6.07 15.15 6.90
CA ALA A 65 5.35 14.79 8.12
C ALA A 65 5.38 15.88 9.19
N ARG A 66 6.50 16.61 9.32
CA ARG A 66 6.59 17.75 10.25
C ARG A 66 5.83 18.97 9.74
N GLY A 67 5.90 19.23 8.44
CA GLY A 67 5.26 20.39 7.82
C GLY A 67 3.74 20.35 7.88
N HIS A 68 3.15 19.16 7.92
CA HIS A 68 1.69 18.98 7.95
C HIS A 68 1.19 18.35 9.27
N LEU A 69 2.01 18.33 10.32
CA LEU A 69 1.63 17.68 11.59
C LEU A 69 0.50 18.42 12.29
N ASP A 70 0.53 19.75 12.18
CA ASP A 70 -0.38 20.67 12.87
C ASP A 70 -1.49 21.18 11.95
N ASP A 71 -1.57 20.66 10.72
CA ASP A 71 -2.68 20.92 9.81
C ASP A 71 -3.99 20.43 10.44
N PRO A 72 -5.06 21.26 10.40
CA PRO A 72 -6.39 20.87 10.86
C PRO A 72 -6.90 19.60 10.16
N GLU A 73 -7.77 18.85 10.83
CA GLU A 73 -8.38 17.65 10.23
C GLU A 73 -9.20 18.01 8.98
N GLU A 74 -9.81 19.20 8.98
CA GLU A 74 -10.61 19.75 7.88
C GLU A 74 -9.80 19.93 6.59
N ASP A 75 -8.50 20.21 6.69
CA ASP A 75 -7.63 20.36 5.52
C ASP A 75 -7.46 19.01 4.83
N TRP A 76 -7.28 17.94 5.61
CA TRP A 76 -7.21 16.57 5.09
C TRP A 76 -8.55 16.08 4.55
N GLU A 77 -9.67 16.47 5.17
CA GLU A 77 -11.00 16.19 4.62
C GLU A 77 -11.21 16.81 3.24
N ASN A 78 -10.51 17.91 2.96
CA ASN A 78 -10.58 18.63 1.69
C ASN A 78 -9.53 18.16 0.66
N VAL A 79 -8.90 17.00 0.89
CA VAL A 79 -7.99 16.36 -0.07
C VAL A 79 -8.72 15.29 -0.88
N ILE A 80 -8.51 15.29 -2.20
CA ILE A 80 -8.83 14.16 -3.07
C ILE A 80 -7.57 13.34 -3.29
N TRP A 81 -7.56 12.13 -2.76
CA TRP A 81 -6.51 11.13 -2.92
C TRP A 81 -6.74 10.35 -4.20
N SER A 82 -5.69 10.11 -4.99
CA SER A 82 -5.78 9.29 -6.20
C SER A 82 -4.58 8.39 -6.37
N ASP A 83 -4.80 7.26 -7.02
CA ASP A 83 -3.76 6.28 -7.31
C ASP A 83 -4.22 5.29 -8.40
N GLU A 84 -3.28 4.52 -8.92
CA GLU A 84 -3.54 3.40 -9.81
C GLU A 84 -3.27 2.05 -9.12
N THR A 85 -4.17 1.08 -9.31
CA THR A 85 -3.94 -0.27 -8.80
C THR A 85 -4.16 -1.34 -9.87
N LYS A 86 -3.37 -2.41 -9.76
CA LYS A 86 -3.55 -3.61 -10.56
C LYS A 86 -4.32 -4.66 -9.76
N ILE A 87 -5.33 -5.25 -10.39
CA ILE A 87 -6.08 -6.39 -9.86
C ILE A 87 -5.95 -7.56 -10.83
N GLU A 88 -5.42 -8.66 -10.33
CA GLU A 88 -5.21 -9.90 -11.09
C GLU A 88 -6.49 -10.77 -11.03
N LEU A 89 -6.87 -11.39 -12.15
CA LEU A 89 -8.01 -12.31 -12.21
C LEU A 89 -7.77 -13.54 -11.33
N PHE A 90 -6.60 -14.17 -11.48
CA PHE A 90 -6.14 -15.28 -10.63
C PHE A 90 -4.95 -14.86 -9.77
N GLY A 91 -5.16 -13.82 -8.95
CA GLY A 91 -4.13 -13.31 -8.05
C GLY A 91 -3.99 -14.09 -6.74
N LYS A 92 -2.81 -14.04 -6.13
CA LYS A 92 -2.52 -14.61 -4.79
C LYS A 92 -3.24 -13.87 -3.64
N ASN A 93 -4.16 -12.96 -3.96
CA ASN A 93 -4.75 -12.00 -3.01
C ASN A 93 -5.72 -12.64 -2.02
N SER A 94 -6.11 -13.90 -2.21
CA SER A 94 -6.72 -14.72 -1.17
C SER A 94 -5.92 -16.00 -0.96
N THR A 95 -5.06 -16.04 0.05
CA THR A 95 -4.63 -17.32 0.61
C THR A 95 -5.84 -17.94 1.30
N ARG A 96 -6.53 -18.86 0.61
CA ARG A 96 -7.68 -19.56 1.18
C ARG A 96 -7.18 -20.75 1.99
N ARG A 97 -7.53 -20.77 3.27
CA ARG A 97 -7.32 -21.96 4.11
C ARG A 97 -8.39 -22.99 3.75
N VAL A 98 -7.96 -24.22 3.50
CA VAL A 98 -8.83 -25.36 3.22
C VAL A 98 -8.67 -26.38 4.33
N TRP A 99 -9.77 -26.87 4.87
CA TRP A 99 -9.79 -28.04 5.75
C TRP A 99 -9.82 -29.30 4.89
N ARG A 100 -8.79 -30.15 5.00
CA ARG A 100 -8.67 -31.38 4.20
C ARG A 100 -8.08 -32.52 5.03
N ARG A 101 -8.43 -33.75 4.64
CA ARG A 101 -7.81 -34.97 5.18
C ARG A 101 -6.36 -35.10 4.69
N LYS A 102 -5.55 -35.88 5.40
CA LYS A 102 -4.17 -36.22 5.00
C LYS A 102 -4.18 -36.82 3.58
N ASN A 103 -3.20 -36.46 2.75
CA ASN A 103 -3.04 -36.88 1.35
C ASN A 103 -4.08 -36.35 0.35
N ALA A 104 -4.99 -35.45 0.75
CA ALA A 104 -5.97 -34.84 -0.16
C ALA A 104 -5.48 -33.53 -0.81
N GLU A 105 -4.17 -33.21 -0.78
CA GLU A 105 -3.59 -31.93 -1.23
C GLU A 105 -3.91 -31.58 -2.66
N LEU A 106 -3.86 -32.58 -3.54
CA LEU A 106 -3.97 -32.38 -4.99
C LEU A 106 -5.40 -32.52 -5.49
N HIS A 107 -6.35 -32.84 -4.61
CA HIS A 107 -7.75 -32.94 -5.01
C HIS A 107 -8.26 -31.57 -5.50
N PRO A 108 -8.96 -31.45 -6.65
CA PRO A 108 -9.38 -30.16 -7.21
C PRO A 108 -10.16 -29.24 -6.26
N LYS A 109 -10.96 -29.82 -5.34
CA LYS A 109 -11.66 -29.05 -4.28
C LYS A 109 -10.73 -28.42 -3.22
N ASN A 110 -9.49 -28.89 -3.13
CA ASN A 110 -8.47 -28.46 -2.16
C ASN A 110 -7.33 -27.66 -2.81
N THR A 111 -7.37 -27.49 -4.13
CA THR A 111 -6.40 -26.71 -4.89
C THR A 111 -7.04 -25.43 -5.40
N ILE A 112 -6.20 -24.41 -5.65
CA ILE A 112 -6.61 -23.21 -6.36
C ILE A 112 -6.01 -23.34 -7.76
N PRO A 113 -6.82 -23.47 -8.83
CA PRO A 113 -6.30 -23.54 -10.19
C PRO A 113 -5.45 -22.30 -10.51
N THR A 114 -4.30 -22.53 -11.12
CA THR A 114 -3.41 -21.47 -11.60
C THR A 114 -3.23 -21.59 -13.09
N VAL A 115 -3.23 -20.47 -13.81
CA VAL A 115 -2.95 -20.43 -15.25
C VAL A 115 -1.56 -19.85 -15.52
N LYS A 116 -0.91 -20.33 -16.58
CA LYS A 116 0.50 -20.01 -16.93
C LYS A 116 0.79 -18.50 -17.07
N HIS A 117 -0.24 -17.69 -17.36
CA HIS A 117 -0.15 -16.24 -17.55
C HIS A 117 -1.07 -15.42 -16.61
N GLY A 118 -1.45 -15.98 -15.46
CA GLY A 118 -2.25 -15.26 -14.44
C GLY A 118 -3.69 -14.90 -14.82
N GLY A 119 -4.15 -15.31 -16.02
CA GLY A 119 -5.52 -15.11 -16.54
C GLY A 119 -5.84 -13.66 -16.89
N GLY A 120 -4.83 -12.81 -16.88
CA GLY A 120 -4.97 -11.39 -17.11
C GLY A 120 -5.12 -10.58 -15.82
N ASN A 121 -5.04 -9.27 -15.99
CA ASN A 121 -5.23 -8.28 -14.94
C ASN A 121 -5.91 -7.07 -15.53
N ILE A 122 -6.54 -6.28 -14.67
CA ILE A 122 -7.00 -4.93 -15.02
C ILE A 122 -6.17 -3.91 -14.25
N MET A 123 -5.90 -2.78 -14.89
CA MET A 123 -5.39 -1.60 -14.24
C MET A 123 -6.57 -0.66 -13.99
N LEU A 124 -6.69 -0.16 -12.77
CA LEU A 124 -7.72 0.77 -12.36
C LEU A 124 -7.07 2.07 -11.91
N TRP A 125 -7.64 3.20 -12.29
CA TRP A 125 -7.40 4.48 -11.63
C TRP A 125 -8.63 4.80 -10.79
N GLY A 126 -8.42 5.27 -9.57
CA GLY A 126 -9.52 5.77 -8.76
C GLY A 126 -9.09 6.89 -7.83
N CYS A 127 -10.09 7.57 -7.29
CA CYS A 127 -9.86 8.61 -6.30
C CYS A 127 -10.90 8.56 -5.20
N PHE A 128 -10.59 9.13 -4.04
CA PHE A 128 -11.54 9.24 -2.93
C PHE A 128 -11.22 10.48 -2.06
N SER A 129 -12.17 10.88 -1.24
CA SER A 129 -11.98 11.89 -0.17
C SER A 129 -12.59 11.40 1.13
N ALA A 130 -12.48 12.17 2.21
CA ALA A 130 -13.21 11.87 3.45
C ALA A 130 -14.73 11.73 3.24
N LYS A 131 -15.30 12.30 2.17
CA LYS A 131 -16.73 12.23 1.86
C LYS A 131 -17.16 10.95 1.13
N GLY A 132 -16.21 10.08 0.75
CA GLY A 132 -16.50 8.79 0.11
C GLY A 132 -15.65 8.49 -1.13
N PRO A 133 -15.93 7.35 -1.79
CA PRO A 133 -15.28 6.98 -3.04
C PRO A 133 -15.66 7.96 -4.16
N GLY A 134 -14.66 8.41 -4.91
CA GLY A 134 -14.85 9.09 -6.19
C GLY A 134 -15.01 8.09 -7.33
N ARG A 135 -14.76 8.54 -8.57
CA ARG A 135 -14.84 7.66 -9.73
C ARG A 135 -13.72 6.62 -9.72
N LEU A 136 -14.04 5.43 -10.25
CA LEU A 136 -13.13 4.34 -10.56
C LEU A 136 -13.21 4.05 -12.06
N ILE A 137 -12.09 4.01 -12.75
CA ILE A 137 -12.03 3.78 -14.20
C ILE A 137 -11.01 2.71 -14.55
N ARG A 138 -11.33 1.87 -15.53
CA ARG A 138 -10.39 0.91 -16.10
C ARG A 138 -9.48 1.59 -17.10
N VAL A 139 -8.18 1.40 -16.90
CA VAL A 139 -7.13 1.84 -17.81
C VAL A 139 -6.80 0.66 -18.72
N LYS A 140 -7.24 0.73 -19.98
CA LYS A 140 -7.13 -0.40 -20.94
C LYS A 140 -5.71 -0.62 -21.45
N GLU A 141 -4.92 0.45 -21.53
CA GLU A 141 -3.58 0.42 -22.10
C GLU A 141 -2.53 0.87 -21.09
N ARG A 142 -1.25 0.81 -21.46
CA ARG A 142 -0.18 1.36 -20.64
C ARG A 142 -0.35 2.88 -20.57
N MET A 143 -0.73 3.37 -19.39
CA MET A 143 -0.95 4.79 -19.17
C MET A 143 0.30 5.62 -19.48
N ASN A 144 0.18 6.53 -20.43
CA ASN A 144 1.16 7.58 -20.68
C ASN A 144 0.69 8.92 -20.08
N GLY A 145 1.53 9.96 -20.14
CA GLY A 145 1.19 11.27 -19.57
C GLY A 145 -0.01 11.96 -20.23
N ALA A 146 -0.29 11.69 -21.52
CA ALA A 146 -1.46 12.27 -22.20
C ALA A 146 -2.76 11.61 -21.72
N MET A 147 -2.80 10.28 -21.70
CA MET A 147 -3.92 9.51 -21.15
C MET A 147 -4.18 9.87 -19.68
N TYR A 148 -3.12 10.07 -18.88
CA TYR A 148 -3.28 10.49 -17.49
C TYR A 148 -4.01 11.83 -17.37
N ARG A 149 -3.64 12.83 -18.18
CA ARG A 149 -4.33 14.13 -18.19
C ARG A 149 -5.78 14.02 -18.63
N GLU A 150 -6.07 13.16 -19.60
CA GLU A 150 -7.43 12.87 -20.06
C GLU A 150 -8.27 12.24 -18.93
N ILE A 151 -7.74 11.21 -18.27
CA ILE A 151 -8.37 10.57 -17.09
C ILE A 151 -8.68 11.61 -16.02
N LEU A 152 -7.72 12.49 -15.67
CA LEU A 152 -7.97 13.55 -14.70
C LEU A 152 -9.04 14.54 -15.19
N SER A 153 -9.00 14.93 -16.47
CA SER A 153 -9.98 15.85 -17.05
C SER A 153 -11.41 15.31 -16.97
N GLU A 154 -11.59 14.04 -17.29
CA GLU A 154 -12.89 13.39 -17.37
C GLU A 154 -13.42 12.92 -16.02
N ASN A 155 -12.55 12.68 -15.03
CA ASN A 155 -12.95 11.98 -13.81
C ASN A 155 -12.69 12.75 -12.52
N LEU A 156 -11.65 13.59 -12.44
CA LEU A 156 -11.32 14.27 -11.19
C LEU A 156 -12.37 15.34 -10.82
N LEU A 157 -12.73 16.21 -11.77
CA LEU A 157 -13.74 17.25 -11.53
C LEU A 157 -15.14 16.68 -11.27
N PRO A 158 -15.63 15.70 -12.04
CA PRO A 158 -16.89 15.04 -11.71
C PRO A 158 -16.87 14.36 -10.34
N SER A 159 -15.75 13.76 -9.93
CA SER A 159 -15.61 13.18 -8.58
C SER A 159 -15.69 14.27 -7.51
N ALA A 160 -14.97 15.38 -7.67
CA ALA A 160 -15.01 16.50 -6.73
C ALA A 160 -16.43 17.07 -6.56
N ARG A 161 -17.18 17.19 -7.66
CA ARG A 161 -18.59 17.63 -7.64
C ARG A 161 -19.51 16.63 -6.95
N ALA A 162 -19.38 15.34 -7.28
CA ALA A 162 -20.19 14.29 -6.67
C ALA A 162 -19.96 14.18 -5.16
N LEU A 163 -18.70 14.34 -4.73
CA LEU A 163 -18.28 14.35 -3.32
C LEU A 163 -18.60 15.67 -2.60
N LYS A 164 -19.14 16.68 -3.31
CA LYS A 164 -19.45 18.02 -2.78
C LYS A 164 -18.25 18.66 -2.07
N MET A 165 -17.07 18.56 -2.70
CA MET A 165 -15.83 19.11 -2.15
C MET A 165 -15.92 20.63 -1.98
N LYS A 166 -15.35 21.15 -0.90
CA LYS A 166 -15.32 22.60 -0.63
C LYS A 166 -14.41 23.30 -1.64
N LEU A 167 -14.65 24.59 -1.86
CA LEU A 167 -13.73 25.42 -2.64
C LEU A 167 -12.31 25.31 -2.10
N GLY A 168 -11.34 25.29 -3.00
CA GLY A 168 -9.93 25.18 -2.63
C GLY A 168 -9.47 23.78 -2.22
N TRP A 169 -10.23 22.73 -2.50
CA TRP A 169 -9.80 21.34 -2.34
C TRP A 169 -8.45 21.08 -3.03
N VAL A 170 -7.71 20.14 -2.46
CA VAL A 170 -6.34 19.80 -2.88
C VAL A 170 -6.32 18.43 -3.53
N PHE A 171 -5.62 18.32 -4.65
CA PHE A 171 -5.40 17.08 -5.37
C PHE A 171 -4.11 16.41 -4.90
N GLN A 172 -4.18 15.11 -4.58
CA GLN A 172 -3.02 14.30 -4.27
C GLN A 172 -2.81 13.21 -5.33
N HIS A 173 -1.57 13.10 -5.82
CA HIS A 173 -1.08 12.02 -6.66
C HIS A 173 0.40 11.73 -6.36
N ASP A 174 0.92 10.62 -6.87
CA ASP A 174 2.31 10.23 -6.66
C ASP A 174 3.30 10.95 -7.60
N ASN A 175 4.59 10.71 -7.34
CA ASN A 175 5.69 11.29 -8.11
C ASN A 175 6.10 10.43 -9.31
N ASP A 176 5.21 9.62 -9.87
CA ASP A 176 5.50 8.90 -11.12
C ASP A 176 6.00 9.90 -12.20
N PRO A 177 7.00 9.52 -13.01
CA PRO A 177 7.46 10.35 -14.12
C PRO A 177 6.33 10.94 -14.99
N LYS A 178 5.23 10.23 -15.19
CA LYS A 178 4.08 10.71 -15.98
C LYS A 178 3.30 11.83 -15.29
N HIS A 179 3.27 11.83 -13.96
CA HIS A 179 2.61 12.83 -13.12
C HIS A 179 3.46 14.09 -12.97
N THR A 180 4.78 13.89 -12.88
CA THR A 180 5.74 14.97 -12.66
C THR A 180 6.32 15.58 -13.94
N ALA A 181 5.99 15.02 -15.11
CA ALA A 181 6.36 15.54 -16.41
C ALA A 181 5.95 17.01 -16.58
N ARG A 182 6.78 17.80 -17.27
CA ARG A 182 6.53 19.23 -17.53
C ARG A 182 5.13 19.49 -18.08
N ALA A 183 4.73 18.73 -19.09
CA ALA A 183 3.41 18.85 -19.72
C ALA A 183 2.25 18.61 -18.73
N THR A 184 2.39 17.65 -17.80
CA THR A 184 1.38 17.35 -16.78
C THR A 184 1.30 18.45 -15.74
N LYS A 185 2.45 18.93 -15.23
CA LYS A 185 2.50 20.07 -14.30
C LYS A 185 1.92 21.35 -14.88
N GLU A 186 2.25 21.67 -16.13
CA GLU A 186 1.68 22.83 -16.83
C GLU A 186 0.18 22.70 -17.03
N TRP A 187 -0.32 21.50 -17.35
CA TRP A 187 -1.75 21.26 -17.50
C TRP A 187 -2.50 21.42 -16.17
N LEU A 188 -1.97 20.86 -15.07
CA LEU A 188 -2.55 21.01 -13.73
C LEU A 188 -2.64 22.48 -13.33
N ARG A 189 -1.57 23.25 -13.60
CA ARG A 189 -1.54 24.71 -13.37
C ARG A 189 -2.59 25.44 -14.21
N LYS A 190 -2.72 25.13 -15.51
CA LYS A 190 -3.73 25.73 -16.41
C LYS A 190 -5.16 25.42 -15.98
N LYS A 191 -5.39 24.26 -15.36
CA LYS A 191 -6.68 23.86 -14.80
C LYS A 191 -6.92 24.40 -13.39
N HIS A 192 -5.98 25.16 -12.83
CA HIS A 192 -6.04 25.72 -11.48
C HIS A 192 -6.20 24.67 -10.37
N PHE A 193 -5.66 23.46 -10.57
CA PHE A 193 -5.62 22.46 -9.50
C PHE A 193 -4.53 22.79 -8.49
N LYS A 194 -4.88 22.80 -7.20
CA LYS A 194 -3.92 22.80 -6.11
C LYS A 194 -3.43 21.37 -5.92
N VAL A 195 -2.12 21.15 -5.96
CA VAL A 195 -1.53 19.81 -5.85
C VAL A 195 -0.76 19.72 -4.54
N LEU A 196 -0.99 18.66 -3.76
CA LEU A 196 -0.27 18.40 -2.52
C LEU A 196 1.19 17.99 -2.83
N GLU A 197 2.17 18.64 -2.19
CA GLU A 197 3.56 18.21 -2.29
C GLU A 197 3.71 16.83 -1.66
N TRP A 198 4.31 15.88 -2.39
CA TRP A 198 4.36 14.49 -1.95
C TRP A 198 5.80 13.95 -1.83
N PRO A 199 6.14 13.24 -0.73
CA PRO A 199 7.43 12.57 -0.61
C PRO A 199 7.46 11.26 -1.41
N SER A 200 8.44 11.12 -2.31
CA SER A 200 8.63 9.90 -3.11
C SER A 200 8.78 8.62 -2.26
N GLN A 201 8.37 7.48 -2.81
CA GLN A 201 8.45 6.15 -2.19
C GLN A 201 7.76 6.06 -0.81
N SER A 202 6.57 6.64 -0.70
CA SER A 202 5.82 6.70 0.55
C SER A 202 4.47 6.00 0.49
N PRO A 203 4.40 4.70 0.09
CA PRO A 203 3.12 3.99 -0.01
C PRO A 203 2.35 3.94 1.31
N ASP A 204 3.06 3.91 2.44
CA ASP A 204 2.47 3.92 3.78
C ASP A 204 1.77 5.24 4.15
N LEU A 205 2.05 6.32 3.41
CA LEU A 205 1.36 7.59 3.53
C LEU A 205 0.11 7.69 2.63
N TYR A 206 -0.11 6.75 1.70
CA TYR A 206 -1.31 6.74 0.85
C TYR A 206 -2.48 6.08 1.58
N PRO A 207 -3.57 6.80 1.87
CA PRO A 207 -4.72 6.18 2.49
C PRO A 207 -5.55 5.35 1.49
N ILE A 208 -5.42 5.62 0.18
CA ILE A 208 -6.13 4.87 -0.86
C ILE A 208 -5.65 3.42 -0.98
N GLU A 209 -4.42 3.10 -0.56
CA GLU A 209 -3.91 1.72 -0.50
C GLU A 209 -4.76 0.83 0.42
N ASN A 210 -5.36 1.41 1.47
CA ASN A 210 -6.31 0.69 2.32
C ASN A 210 -7.60 0.35 1.58
N LEU A 211 -8.11 1.28 0.77
CA LEU A 211 -9.28 1.03 -0.09
C LEU A 211 -8.98 -0.01 -1.17
N TRP A 212 -7.79 0.03 -1.78
CA TRP A 212 -7.37 -1.01 -2.71
C TRP A 212 -7.30 -2.39 -2.08
N ARG A 213 -6.82 -2.47 -0.84
CA ARG A 213 -6.81 -3.73 -0.11
C ARG A 213 -8.22 -4.24 0.15
N GLU A 214 -9.13 -3.38 0.60
CA GLU A 214 -10.53 -3.74 0.85
C GLU A 214 -11.23 -4.21 -0.44
N LEU A 215 -11.09 -3.44 -1.52
CA LEU A 215 -11.61 -3.80 -2.83
C LEU A 215 -11.10 -5.17 -3.29
N LYS A 216 -9.79 -5.41 -3.20
CA LYS A 216 -9.18 -6.70 -3.60
C LYS A 216 -9.72 -7.87 -2.77
N VAL A 217 -10.03 -7.66 -1.48
CA VAL A 217 -10.64 -8.70 -0.63
C VAL A 217 -12.06 -9.01 -1.10
N CYS A 218 -12.91 -8.00 -1.31
CA CYS A 218 -14.29 -8.19 -1.77
C CYS A 218 -14.35 -8.84 -3.16
N VAL A 219 -13.53 -8.37 -4.10
CA VAL A 219 -13.41 -8.95 -5.45
C VAL A 219 -12.99 -10.42 -5.38
N ALA A 220 -12.02 -10.76 -4.54
CA ALA A 220 -11.55 -12.13 -4.39
C ALA A 220 -12.61 -13.07 -3.76
N GLN A 221 -13.53 -12.55 -2.95
CA GLN A 221 -14.64 -13.33 -2.41
C GLN A 221 -15.66 -13.69 -3.49
N ARG A 222 -15.92 -12.79 -4.44
CA ARG A 222 -16.88 -12.98 -5.55
C ARG A 222 -16.39 -13.86 -6.70
N GLN A 223 -15.09 -14.18 -6.75
CA GLN A 223 -14.52 -15.14 -7.70
C GLN A 223 -14.85 -14.85 -9.18
N PRO A 224 -14.41 -13.70 -9.70
CA PRO A 224 -14.57 -13.40 -11.13
C PRO A 224 -13.92 -14.48 -12.00
N GLN A 225 -14.61 -14.89 -13.06
CA GLN A 225 -14.15 -15.96 -13.95
C GLN A 225 -13.50 -15.45 -15.24
N ASN A 226 -13.69 -14.16 -15.56
CA ASN A 226 -13.11 -13.51 -16.73
C ASN A 226 -12.88 -12.01 -16.45
N ILE A 227 -12.21 -11.33 -17.38
CA ILE A 227 -11.81 -9.92 -17.22
C ILE A 227 -13.01 -8.96 -17.20
N THR A 228 -14.07 -9.25 -17.95
CA THR A 228 -15.30 -8.43 -17.96
C THR A 228 -15.99 -8.51 -16.60
N ALA A 229 -16.22 -9.72 -16.09
CA ALA A 229 -16.77 -9.93 -14.76
C ALA A 229 -15.88 -9.32 -13.66
N LEU A 230 -14.55 -9.40 -13.81
CA LEU A 230 -13.62 -8.77 -12.88
C LEU A 230 -13.80 -7.25 -12.84
N GLU A 231 -13.93 -6.59 -13.99
CA GLU A 231 -14.17 -5.15 -14.07
C GLU A 231 -15.52 -4.76 -13.46
N GLU A 232 -16.60 -5.45 -13.84
CA GLU A 232 -17.95 -5.21 -13.30
C GLU A 232 -17.98 -5.34 -11.78
N ILE A 233 -17.42 -6.44 -11.25
CA ILE A 233 -17.32 -6.66 -9.81
C ILE A 233 -16.50 -5.55 -9.13
N CYS A 234 -15.39 -5.10 -9.73
CA CYS A 234 -14.61 -4.00 -9.15
C CYS A 234 -15.42 -2.71 -9.07
N MET A 235 -16.20 -2.37 -10.11
CA MET A 235 -17.05 -1.17 -10.10
C MET A 235 -18.18 -1.28 -9.06
N GLU A 236 -18.84 -2.44 -8.98
CA GLU A 236 -19.89 -2.69 -7.99
C GLU A 236 -19.38 -2.63 -6.56
N GLU A 237 -18.26 -3.30 -6.25
CA GLU A 237 -17.69 -3.31 -4.90
C GLU A 237 -17.13 -1.94 -4.50
N TRP A 238 -16.54 -1.20 -5.43
CA TRP A 238 -16.09 0.18 -5.18
C TRP A 238 -17.25 1.12 -4.83
N ALA A 239 -18.37 1.00 -5.55
CA ALA A 239 -19.57 1.80 -5.28
C ALA A 239 -20.23 1.46 -3.92
N LYS A 240 -19.97 0.26 -3.38
CA LYS A 240 -20.46 -0.17 -2.06
C LYS A 240 -19.60 0.32 -0.90
N ILE A 241 -18.40 0.84 -1.14
CA ILE A 241 -17.51 1.33 -0.09
C ILE A 241 -18.22 2.46 0.68
N PRO A 242 -18.52 2.28 1.98
CA PRO A 242 -19.22 3.30 2.74
C PRO A 242 -18.38 4.56 2.91
N ALA A 243 -19.01 5.73 2.84
CA ALA A 243 -18.33 7.00 3.08
C ALA A 243 -17.64 7.05 4.46
N THR A 244 -18.19 6.36 5.47
CA THR A 244 -17.60 6.25 6.81
C THR A 244 -16.26 5.53 6.82
N VAL A 245 -16.00 4.58 5.91
CA VAL A 245 -14.68 3.95 5.77
C VAL A 245 -13.67 5.00 5.30
N CYS A 246 -14.01 5.77 4.26
CA CYS A 246 -13.18 6.84 3.73
C CYS A 246 -12.92 7.94 4.76
N GLU A 247 -13.96 8.37 5.48
CA GLU A 247 -13.88 9.36 6.55
C GLU A 247 -12.89 8.92 7.64
N ASN A 248 -13.00 7.68 8.13
CA ASN A 248 -12.13 7.14 9.15
C ASN A 248 -10.66 7.05 8.71
N LEU A 249 -10.41 6.73 7.43
CA LEU A 249 -9.05 6.70 6.88
C LEU A 249 -8.41 8.09 6.89
N VAL A 250 -9.19 9.14 6.61
CA VAL A 250 -8.70 10.52 6.60
C VAL A 250 -8.60 11.11 8.00
N LYS A 251 -9.59 10.90 8.88
CA LYS A 251 -9.55 11.35 10.30
C LYS A 251 -8.32 10.81 11.03
N THR A 252 -7.89 9.61 10.70
CA THR A 252 -6.71 9.00 11.34
C THR A 252 -5.39 9.34 10.64
N TYR A 253 -5.39 10.24 9.65
CA TYR A 253 -4.22 10.54 8.83
C TYR A 253 -3.05 11.10 9.64
N ARG A 254 -3.32 11.95 10.64
CA ARG A 254 -2.30 12.46 11.58
C ARG A 254 -1.47 11.34 12.21
N LYS A 255 -2.07 10.17 12.46
CA LYS A 255 -1.36 9.01 13.03
C LYS A 255 -0.29 8.43 12.10
N ARG A 256 -0.42 8.62 10.78
CA ARG A 256 0.61 8.26 9.80
C ARG A 256 1.80 9.19 9.91
N LEU A 257 1.55 10.50 9.99
CA LEU A 257 2.58 11.53 10.12
C LEU A 257 3.38 11.37 11.43
N THR A 258 2.69 11.18 12.55
CA THR A 258 3.35 10.91 13.84
C THR A 258 4.19 9.64 13.79
N SER A 259 3.74 8.60 13.08
CA SER A 259 4.49 7.36 12.90
C SER A 259 5.74 7.56 12.03
N VAL A 260 5.68 8.41 11.00
CA VAL A 260 6.86 8.77 10.20
C VAL A 260 7.90 9.48 11.06
N ILE A 261 7.46 10.43 11.89
CA ILE A 261 8.35 11.17 12.79
C ILE A 261 8.97 10.24 13.83
N ALA A 262 8.15 9.42 14.50
CA ALA A 262 8.60 8.45 15.48
C ALA A 262 9.58 7.43 14.89
N ASN A 263 9.36 7.03 13.63
CA ASN A 263 10.26 6.13 12.90
C ASN A 263 11.37 6.84 12.12
N LYS A 264 11.67 8.11 12.46
CA LYS A 264 12.78 8.90 11.90
C LYS A 264 12.78 8.93 10.37
N GLY A 265 11.60 8.97 9.74
CA GLY A 265 11.43 9.03 8.29
C GLY A 265 11.42 7.67 7.58
N TYR A 266 11.66 6.56 8.27
CA TYR A 266 11.58 5.23 7.68
C TYR A 266 10.13 4.75 7.49
N ILE A 267 9.95 3.61 6.83
CA ILE A 267 8.65 3.02 6.50
C ILE A 267 7.87 2.69 7.77
N THR A 268 6.60 3.09 7.81
CA THR A 268 5.72 2.87 8.96
C THR A 268 4.93 1.57 8.83
N LYS A 269 4.02 1.31 9.78
CA LYS A 269 3.15 0.13 9.79
C LYS A 269 1.95 0.23 8.83
N TYR A 270 1.69 1.43 8.32
CA TYR A 270 0.51 1.72 7.49
C TYR A 270 0.68 1.21 6.08
#